data_AF-A0A7J6NXF5-F1
#
_entry.id   AF-A0A7J6NXF5-F1
#
_cell.length_a   1.000
_cell.length_b   1.000
_cell.length_c   1.000
_cell.angle_alpha   90.00
_cell.angle_beta   90.00
_cell.angle_gamma   90.00
#
_symmetry.space_group_name_H-M   'P 1'
#
loop_
_entity.id
_entity.type
_entity.pdbx_description
1 polymer ?
#
loop_
_entity_poly.entity_id
_entity_poly.type
_entity_poly.pdbx_seq_one_letter_code
_entity_poly.pdbx_strand_id
1 'polypeptide(L)'
;MMGPLLYGESAMNGLNKWQILRALLIAPVTEEFVFRGCCDALLREASVSFAWRLALCGPVFFTLAHVHHYTKEILVDPVRGVISACLTMSYTGVFGAFCTALLEATGSLAGPIASHMVCNYTGLP
;
A
#
# COMPACT_ATOMS: atom_id res chain seq x y z
N MET A 1 -5.03 4.94 5.13
CA MET A 1 -4.76 4.16 6.35
C MET A 1 -4.36 5.13 7.46
N MET A 2 -5.09 5.16 8.59
CA MET A 2 -4.72 5.95 9.77
C MET A 2 -3.86 5.08 10.68
N GLY A 3 -2.58 5.42 10.81
CA GLY A 3 -1.64 4.69 11.66
C GLY A 3 -1.68 5.16 13.11
N PRO A 4 -1.40 4.28 14.09
CA PRO A 4 -1.41 4.62 15.51
C PRO A 4 -0.41 5.72 15.93
N LEU A 5 0.71 5.87 15.21
CA LEU A 5 1.78 6.79 15.62
C LEU A 5 1.40 8.26 15.45
N LEU A 6 0.79 8.63 14.31
CA LEU A 6 0.43 10.02 14.01
C LEU A 6 -0.93 10.44 14.57
N TYR A 7 -1.86 9.50 14.74
CA TYR A 7 -3.23 9.78 15.17
C TYR A 7 -3.52 9.36 16.64
N GLY A 8 -2.52 8.81 17.34
CA GLY A 8 -2.59 8.40 18.75
C GLY A 8 -3.40 7.11 18.98
N GLU A 9 -3.45 6.64 20.24
CA GLU A 9 -4.27 5.48 20.64
C GLU A 9 -5.76 5.63 20.24
N SER A 10 -6.23 6.88 20.09
CA SER A 10 -7.56 7.24 19.57
C SER A 10 -7.90 6.61 18.22
N ALA A 11 -6.91 6.42 17.32
CA ALA A 11 -7.12 5.75 16.03
C ALA A 11 -7.30 4.22 16.16
N MET A 12 -6.86 3.66 17.29
CA MET A 12 -7.00 2.25 17.63
C MET A 12 -8.16 1.97 18.58
N ASN A 13 -8.69 3.02 19.22
CA ASN A 13 -9.79 2.92 20.17
C ASN A 13 -11.04 2.36 19.48
N GLY A 14 -11.48 1.19 19.93
CA GLY A 14 -12.61 0.44 19.37
C GLY A 14 -12.23 -0.69 18.41
N LEU A 15 -10.95 -0.84 18.05
CA LEU A 15 -10.46 -1.99 17.28
C LEU A 15 -10.05 -3.13 18.20
N ASN A 16 -10.42 -4.35 17.83
CA ASN A 16 -9.97 -5.55 18.53
C ASN A 16 -8.54 -5.94 18.12
N LYS A 17 -7.87 -6.77 18.94
CA LYS A 17 -6.49 -7.23 18.71
C LYS A 17 -6.29 -7.86 17.32
N TRP A 18 -7.32 -8.54 16.80
CA TRP A 18 -7.28 -9.17 15.47
C TRP A 18 -7.30 -8.16 14.32
N GLN A 19 -8.10 -7.09 14.44
CA GLN A 19 -8.14 -6.02 13.45
C GLN A 19 -6.81 -5.29 13.37
N ILE A 20 -6.17 -5.07 14.53
CA ILE A 20 -4.85 -4.46 14.65
C ILE A 20 -3.79 -5.36 14.00
N LEU A 21 -3.75 -6.63 14.39
CA LEU A 21 -2.82 -7.61 13.82
C LEU A 21 -2.97 -7.72 12.30
N ARG A 22 -4.22 -7.73 11.82
CA ARG A 22 -4.51 -7.76 10.39
C ARG A 22 -3.97 -6.53 9.68
N ALA A 23 -4.17 -5.33 10.22
CA ALA A 23 -3.76 -4.08 9.58
C ALA A 23 -2.24 -3.84 9.61
N LEU A 24 -1.58 -4.20 10.71
CA LEU A 24 -0.16 -3.89 10.91
C LEU A 24 0.79 -4.99 10.45
N LEU A 25 0.36 -6.26 10.41
CA LEU A 25 1.23 -7.38 10.04
C LEU A 25 0.70 -8.19 8.86
N ILE A 26 -0.52 -8.72 8.96
CA ILE A 26 -1.02 -9.68 7.95
C ILE A 26 -1.17 -8.99 6.60
N ALA A 27 -1.84 -7.82 6.56
CA ALA A 27 -2.07 -7.08 5.33
C ALA A 27 -0.76 -6.72 4.61
N PRO A 28 0.23 -6.05 5.25
CA PRO A 28 1.53 -5.80 4.63
C PRO A 28 2.20 -7.05 4.05
N VAL A 29 2.25 -8.16 4.80
CA VAL A 29 2.89 -9.39 4.32
C VAL A 29 2.16 -9.92 3.08
N THR A 30 0.83 -10.01 3.13
CA THR A 30 0.05 -10.56 2.02
C THR A 30 0.08 -9.67 0.78
N GLU A 31 -0.01 -8.35 0.95
CA GLU A 31 -0.01 -7.40 -0.15
C GLU A 31 1.35 -7.37 -0.84
N GLU A 32 2.45 -7.27 -0.09
CA GLU A 32 3.79 -7.34 -0.68
C GLU A 32 4.03 -8.68 -1.36
N PHE A 33 3.59 -9.80 -0.78
CA PHE A 33 3.72 -11.10 -1.44
C PHE A 33 2.98 -11.14 -2.79
N VAL A 34 1.74 -10.65 -2.85
CA VAL A 34 0.96 -10.65 -4.11
C VAL A 34 1.58 -9.70 -5.13
N PHE A 35 1.81 -8.43 -4.77
CA PHE A 35 2.24 -7.42 -5.74
C PHE A 35 3.72 -7.56 -6.13
N ARG A 36 4.61 -7.86 -5.17
CA ARG A 36 6.06 -7.92 -5.39
C ARG A 36 6.53 -9.36 -5.60
N GLY A 37 5.94 -10.32 -4.89
CA GLY A 37 6.27 -11.74 -5.07
C GLY A 37 5.65 -12.37 -6.31
N CYS A 38 4.41 -12.00 -6.67
CA CYS A 38 3.72 -12.59 -7.82
C CYS A 38 3.67 -11.66 -9.04
N CYS A 39 3.09 -10.46 -8.93
CA CYS A 39 2.91 -9.58 -10.09
C CYS A 39 4.26 -9.12 -10.67
N ASP A 40 5.16 -8.61 -9.83
CA ASP A 40 6.49 -8.18 -10.30
C ASP A 40 7.31 -9.35 -10.86
N ALA A 41 7.25 -10.53 -10.24
CA ALA A 41 7.92 -11.74 -10.76
C ALA A 41 7.42 -12.12 -12.17
N LEU A 42 6.11 -12.10 -12.40
CA LEU A 42 5.55 -12.36 -13.74
C LEU A 42 6.01 -11.33 -14.77
N LEU A 43 6.11 -10.05 -14.40
CA LEU A 43 6.61 -9.00 -15.29
C LEU A 43 8.11 -9.16 -15.59
N ARG A 44 8.91 -9.65 -14.63
CA ARG A 44 10.32 -10.00 -14.86
C ARG A 44 10.45 -11.13 -15.88
N GLU A 45 9.67 -12.19 -15.71
CA GLU A 45 9.66 -13.33 -16.65
C GLU A 45 9.20 -12.90 -18.05
N ALA A 46 8.24 -11.97 -18.13
CA ALA A 46 7.81 -11.35 -19.38
C ALA A 46 8.82 -10.34 -19.97
N SER A 47 10.02 -10.21 -19.38
CA SER A 47 11.08 -9.28 -19.80
C SER A 47 10.63 -7.82 -19.89
N VAL A 48 9.65 -7.43 -19.08
CA VAL A 48 9.18 -6.04 -18.99
C VAL A 48 10.29 -5.20 -18.36
N SER A 49 10.59 -4.04 -18.97
CA SER A 49 11.67 -3.19 -18.48
C SER A 49 11.41 -2.71 -17.05
N PHE A 50 12.48 -2.46 -16.31
CA PHE A 50 12.38 -2.01 -14.91
C PHE A 50 11.54 -0.74 -14.75
N ALA A 51 11.66 0.22 -15.66
CA ALA A 51 10.84 1.44 -15.65
C ALA A 51 9.33 1.14 -15.78
N TRP A 52 8.96 0.19 -16.65
CA TRP A 52 7.58 -0.24 -16.78
C TRP A 52 7.09 -1.02 -15.57
N ARG A 53 7.93 -1.86 -14.96
CA ARG A 53 7.61 -2.55 -13.71
C ARG A 53 7.33 -1.58 -12.56
N LEU A 54 8.13 -0.52 -12.42
CA LEU A 54 7.88 0.54 -11.43
C LEU A 54 6.50 1.19 -11.61
N ALA A 55 6.11 1.46 -12.87
CA ALA A 55 4.81 2.05 -13.19
C ALA A 55 3.65 1.05 -13.02
N LEU A 56 3.83 -0.22 -13.38
CA LEU A 56 2.77 -1.22 -13.34
C LEU A 56 2.52 -1.74 -11.93
N CYS A 57 3.56 -2.14 -11.20
CA CYS A 57 3.43 -2.68 -9.85
C CYS A 57 3.11 -1.60 -8.81
N GLY A 58 3.58 -0.37 -9.01
CA GLY A 58 3.29 0.76 -8.13
C GLY A 58 1.93 1.41 -8.44
N PRO A 59 1.86 2.44 -9.28
CA PRO A 59 0.65 3.24 -9.47
C PRO A 59 -0.51 2.52 -10.19
N VAL A 60 -0.28 1.41 -10.91
CA VAL A 60 -1.38 0.71 -11.60
C VAL A 60 -1.99 -0.37 -10.71
N PHE A 61 -1.27 -1.47 -10.44
CA PHE A 61 -1.86 -2.60 -9.71
C PHE A 61 -2.13 -2.29 -8.25
N PHE A 62 -1.14 -1.72 -7.54
CA PHE A 62 -1.26 -1.46 -6.12
C PHE A 62 -2.30 -0.37 -5.84
N THR A 63 -2.21 0.77 -6.53
CA THR A 63 -3.15 1.87 -6.31
C THR A 63 -4.58 1.55 -6.75
N LEU A 64 -4.80 0.88 -7.90
CA LEU A 64 -6.16 0.52 -8.33
C LEU A 64 -6.84 -0.43 -7.34
N ALA A 65 -6.08 -1.36 -6.76
CA ALA A 65 -6.59 -2.24 -5.73
C ALA A 65 -7.10 -1.48 -4.49
N HIS A 66 -6.66 -0.23 -4.26
CA HIS A 66 -7.07 0.58 -3.11
C HIS A 66 -8.23 1.56 -3.40
N VAL A 67 -8.58 1.78 -4.67
CA VAL A 67 -9.68 2.69 -5.08
C VAL A 67 -11.00 2.32 -4.41
N HIS A 68 -11.26 1.02 -4.25
CA HIS A 68 -12.52 0.53 -3.70
C HIS A 68 -12.78 1.02 -2.26
N HIS A 69 -11.75 1.37 -1.48
CA HIS A 69 -11.92 1.89 -0.13
C HIS A 69 -12.64 3.25 -0.07
N TYR A 70 -12.55 4.05 -1.13
CA TYR A 70 -13.08 5.42 -1.17
C TYR A 70 -14.47 5.52 -1.79
N THR A 71 -14.99 4.43 -2.38
CA THR A 71 -16.31 4.43 -3.03
C THR A 71 -17.42 4.94 -2.11
N LYS A 72 -17.45 4.50 -0.85
CA LYS A 72 -18.45 4.96 0.13
C LYS A 72 -18.30 6.43 0.50
N GLU A 73 -17.07 6.91 0.65
CA GLU A 73 -16.80 8.31 1.00
C GLU A 73 -17.20 9.24 -0.16
N ILE A 74 -16.87 8.85 -1.40
CA ILE A 74 -17.26 9.57 -2.63
C ILE A 74 -18.79 9.63 -2.78
N LEU A 75 -19.53 8.58 -2.40
CA LEU A 75 -20.99 8.59 -2.47
C LEU A 75 -21.66 9.51 -1.45
N VAL A 76 -21.01 9.75 -0.30
CA VAL A 76 -21.54 10.62 0.77
C VAL A 76 -21.14 12.08 0.55
N ASP A 77 -19.86 12.32 0.23
CA ASP A 77 -19.30 13.63 -0.08
C ASP A 77 -18.35 13.49 -1.28
N PRO A 78 -18.83 13.73 -2.52
CA PRO A 78 -18.05 13.49 -3.72
C PRO A 78 -16.76 14.32 -3.77
N VAL A 79 -16.81 15.59 -3.36
CA VAL A 79 -15.66 16.48 -3.45
C VAL A 79 -14.58 16.03 -2.47
N ARG A 80 -14.95 15.85 -1.21
CA ARG A 80 -14.00 15.40 -0.18
C ARG A 80 -13.49 13.99 -0.44
N GLY A 81 -14.39 13.07 -0.82
CA GLY A 81 -14.05 11.69 -1.11
C GLY A 81 -13.08 11.55 -2.28
N VAL A 82 -13.26 12.33 -3.35
CA VAL A 82 -12.34 12.35 -4.49
C VAL A 82 -10.98 12.93 -4.09
N ILE A 83 -10.94 14.02 -3.32
CA ILE A 83 -9.67 14.61 -2.83
C ILE A 83 -8.92 13.59 -1.97
N SER A 84 -9.60 12.97 -1.01
CA SER A 84 -9.07 11.94 -0.11
C SER A 84 -8.52 10.73 -0.89
N ALA A 85 -9.28 10.27 -1.90
CA ALA A 85 -8.87 9.20 -2.79
C ALA A 85 -7.62 9.58 -3.58
N CYS A 86 -7.60 10.74 -4.24
CA CYS A 86 -6.45 11.19 -5.04
C CYS A 86 -5.17 11.33 -4.21
N LEU A 87 -5.26 11.91 -3.00
CA LEU A 87 -4.12 12.06 -2.10
C LEU A 87 -3.57 10.69 -1.67
N THR A 88 -4.46 9.80 -1.23
CA THR A 88 -4.04 8.47 -0.79
C THR A 88 -3.50 7.65 -1.95
N MET A 89 -4.16 7.69 -3.11
CA MET A 89 -3.74 6.98 -4.31
C MET A 89 -2.35 7.42 -4.78
N SER A 90 -2.08 8.74 -4.78
CA SER A 90 -0.77 9.30 -5.14
C SER A 90 0.32 8.79 -4.20
N TYR A 91 0.07 8.84 -2.89
CA TYR A 91 0.99 8.30 -1.90
C TYR A 91 1.24 6.80 -2.10
N THR A 92 0.18 6.00 -2.23
CA THR A 92 0.30 4.55 -2.41
C THR A 92 1.03 4.19 -3.71
N GLY A 93 0.87 4.99 -4.77
CA GLY A 93 1.56 4.78 -6.03
C GLY A 93 3.07 5.00 -5.90
N VAL A 94 3.47 6.11 -5.24
CA VAL A 94 4.89 6.39 -4.94
C VAL A 94 5.48 5.32 -4.04
N PHE A 95 4.75 4.91 -3.00
CA PHE A 95 5.17 3.86 -2.09
C PHE A 95 5.34 2.50 -2.78
N GLY A 96 4.41 2.12 -3.67
CA GLY A 96 4.50 0.89 -4.45
C GLY A 96 5.71 0.88 -5.39
N ALA A 97 6.01 2.01 -6.04
CA ALA A 97 7.22 2.17 -6.84
C ALA A 97 8.50 2.05 -5.98
N PHE A 98 8.52 2.69 -4.81
CA PHE A 98 9.61 2.56 -3.84
C PHE A 98 9.85 1.10 -3.44
N CYS A 99 8.80 0.36 -3.11
CA CYS A 99 8.91 -1.06 -2.73
C CYS A 99 9.41 -1.93 -3.88
N THR A 100 9.02 -1.63 -5.12
CA THR A 100 9.50 -2.36 -6.30
C THR A 100 10.99 -2.09 -6.54
N ALA A 101 11.44 -0.84 -6.38
CA ALA A 101 12.86 -0.50 -6.42
C ALA A 101 13.64 -1.17 -5.27
N LEU A 102 13.07 -1.22 -4.08
CA LEU A 102 13.69 -1.86 -2.92
C LEU A 102 13.83 -3.38 -3.11
N LEU A 103 12.82 -4.03 -3.68
CA LEU A 103 12.91 -5.45 -4.07
C LEU A 103 14.01 -5.66 -5.10
N GLU A 104 14.10 -4.82 -6.13
CA GLU A 104 15.13 -4.93 -7.17
C GLU A 104 16.54 -4.77 -6.57
N ALA A 105 16.72 -3.80 -5.67
CA ALA A 105 18.01 -3.53 -5.05
C ALA A 105 18.45 -4.61 -4.05
N THR A 106 17.50 -5.24 -3.34
CA THR A 106 17.80 -6.17 -2.24
C THR A 106 17.60 -7.64 -2.60
N GLY A 107 16.84 -7.94 -3.65
CA GLY A 107 16.41 -9.30 -3.98
C GLY A 107 15.50 -9.96 -2.92
N SER A 108 14.95 -9.19 -1.97
CA SER A 108 14.19 -9.73 -0.84
C SER A 108 12.88 -8.99 -0.60
N LEU A 109 11.82 -9.74 -0.28
CA LEU A 109 10.54 -9.19 0.15
C LEU A 109 10.57 -8.61 1.57
N ALA A 110 11.58 -8.94 2.38
CA ALA A 110 11.66 -8.47 3.76
C ALA A 110 11.74 -6.94 3.86
N GLY A 111 12.47 -6.29 2.94
CA GLY A 111 12.57 -4.84 2.87
C GLY A 111 11.21 -4.17 2.62
N PRO A 112 10.54 -4.47 1.49
CA PRO A 112 9.20 -3.96 1.19
C PRO A 112 8.18 -4.22 2.30
N ILE A 113 8.16 -5.44 2.87
CA ILE A 113 7.25 -5.81 3.97
C ILE A 113 7.48 -4.92 5.19
N ALA A 114 8.73 -4.77 5.63
CA ALA A 114 9.07 -3.96 6.78
C ALA A 114 8.69 -2.48 6.54
N SER A 115 9.00 -1.93 5.36
CA SER A 115 8.61 -0.57 5.00
C SER A 115 7.09 -0.38 5.03
N HIS A 116 6.32 -1.35 4.55
CA HIS A 116 4.86 -1.29 4.56
C HIS A 116 4.30 -1.36 5.98
N MET A 117 4.82 -2.25 6.83
CA MET A 117 4.44 -2.30 8.24
C MET A 117 4.70 -0.96 8.94
N VAL A 118 5.85 -0.33 8.68
CA VAL A 118 6.18 1.00 9.20
C VAL A 118 5.19 2.03 8.69
N CYS A 119 4.89 2.07 7.38
CA CYS A 119 3.91 3.00 6.83
C CYS A 119 2.49 2.81 7.41
N ASN A 120 2.06 1.57 7.65
CA ASN A 120 0.77 1.30 8.28
C ASN A 120 0.76 1.70 9.75
N TYR A 121 1.90 1.62 10.43
CA TYR A 121 2.04 2.06 11.81
C TYR A 121 2.13 3.59 11.93
N THR A 122 2.87 4.25 11.05
CA THR A 122 2.99 5.71 11.03
C THR A 122 1.68 6.35 10.57
N GLY A 123 1.03 5.75 9.57
CA GLY A 123 -0.01 6.38 8.78
C GLY A 123 0.58 7.23 7.66
N LEU A 124 -0.31 7.76 6.81
CA LEU A 124 0.02 8.91 5.96
C LEU A 124 0.46 10.09 6.84
N PRO A 125 1.47 10.90 6.47
CA PRO A 125 1.57 12.27 6.98
C PRO A 125 0.29 13.06 6.68
#